data_AF-A0A069RKT5-F1
#
_entry.id   AF-A0A069RKT5-F1
#
_cell.length_a   1.000
_cell.length_b   1.000
_cell.length_c   1.000
_cell.angle_alpha   90.00
_cell.angle_beta   90.00
_cell.angle_gamma   90.00
#
_symmetry.space_group_name_H-M   'P 1'
#
loop_
_entity.id
_entity.type
_entity.pdbx_description
1 polymer ?
#
loop_
_entity_poly.entity_id
_entity_poly.type
_entity_poly.pdbx_seq_one_letter_code
_entity_poly.pdbx_strand_id
1 'polypeptide(L)'
;MIPKIGMRNIKTATAVFLCVATSNALGMEYPFYAAIAAVISMKTSMANSFKVGKNRMMGTAVGALTGLLFALIQPGNAILCGIGMVVLIYICNVLKWNDSVTIAGIVFMAIMVNMDGKNPFEYSISRLIDTFMGISIALTVNYMLFPYNYYGSIIKRHGELSKKMISMASDTTRFGGHMDLDGLRKEISKLESQVDAFSKERRPQKHEIEKIDSVRADLSIFKEACTHLAAIACIPGKLNISESNAKRLEGICGFKGAHLENKGSANDEAGIVFNYHLGRVLDCVEELVFS
;
A
#
# COMPACT_ATOMS: atom_id res chain seq x y z
N MET A 1 -11.71 -19.77 5.67
CA MET A 1 -12.24 -18.59 6.39
C MET A 1 -12.53 -17.52 5.35
N ILE A 2 -13.78 -17.05 5.21
CA ILE A 2 -14.15 -16.05 4.20
C ILE A 2 -13.67 -14.66 4.65
N PRO A 3 -12.91 -13.92 3.83
CA PRO A 3 -12.45 -12.58 4.19
C PRO A 3 -13.63 -11.62 4.40
N LYS A 4 -13.55 -10.79 5.45
CA LYS A 4 -14.59 -9.80 5.77
C LYS A 4 -14.63 -8.69 4.70
N ILE A 5 -15.83 -8.17 4.42
CA ILE A 5 -16.01 -7.03 3.52
C ILE A 5 -15.39 -5.78 4.17
N GLY A 6 -14.38 -5.20 3.50
CA GLY A 6 -13.71 -3.99 3.98
C GLY A 6 -14.49 -2.72 3.67
N MET A 7 -14.27 -1.66 4.45
CA MET A 7 -14.95 -0.36 4.26
C MET A 7 -14.77 0.24 2.87
N ARG A 8 -13.61 0.04 2.23
CA ARG A 8 -13.38 0.48 0.85
C ARG A 8 -14.40 -0.13 -0.12
N ASN A 9 -14.83 -1.36 0.10
CA ASN A 9 -15.81 -2.03 -0.76
C ASN A 9 -17.17 -1.35 -0.63
N ILE A 10 -17.57 -1.01 0.60
CA ILE A 10 -18.82 -0.28 0.87
C ILE A 10 -18.79 1.09 0.18
N LYS A 11 -17.72 1.87 0.35
CA LYS A 11 -17.58 3.19 -0.32
C LYS A 11 -17.63 3.06 -1.83
N THR A 12 -16.98 2.04 -2.39
CA THR A 12 -16.97 1.80 -3.84
C THR A 12 -18.37 1.48 -4.33
N ALA A 13 -19.09 0.58 -3.64
CA ALA A 13 -20.47 0.23 -3.98
C ALA A 13 -21.40 1.45 -3.91
N THR A 14 -21.27 2.29 -2.87
CA THR A 14 -22.04 3.54 -2.76
C THR A 14 -21.71 4.51 -3.89
N ALA A 15 -20.43 4.68 -4.25
CA ALA A 15 -20.04 5.55 -5.35
C ALA A 15 -20.57 5.05 -6.71
N VAL A 16 -20.54 3.74 -6.95
CA VAL A 16 -21.12 3.14 -8.17
C VAL A 16 -22.62 3.34 -8.22
N PHE A 17 -23.33 3.05 -7.12
CA PHE A 17 -24.77 3.29 -7.01
C PHE A 17 -25.11 4.75 -7.34
N LEU A 18 -24.40 5.69 -6.73
CA LEU A 18 -24.61 7.12 -6.98
C LEU A 18 -24.30 7.49 -8.42
N CYS A 19 -23.21 7.00 -9.03
CA CYS A 19 -22.90 7.27 -10.43
C CYS A 19 -24.02 6.79 -11.36
N VAL A 20 -24.50 5.56 -11.19
CA VAL A 20 -25.57 5.02 -12.04
C VAL A 20 -26.87 5.80 -11.82
N ALA A 21 -27.23 6.09 -10.57
CA ALA A 21 -28.42 6.87 -10.25
C ALA A 21 -28.36 8.29 -10.83
N THR A 22 -27.24 8.99 -10.69
CA THR A 22 -27.07 10.35 -11.23
C THR A 22 -27.00 10.35 -12.74
N SER A 23 -26.31 9.39 -13.36
CA SER A 23 -26.25 9.27 -14.81
C SER A 23 -27.63 9.02 -15.40
N ASN A 24 -28.43 8.14 -14.81
CA ASN A 24 -29.81 7.88 -15.25
C ASN A 24 -30.70 9.12 -15.06
N ALA A 25 -30.58 9.82 -13.93
CA ALA A 25 -31.37 11.03 -13.67
C ALA A 25 -31.03 12.19 -14.62
N LEU A 26 -29.78 12.30 -15.05
CA LEU A 26 -29.31 13.32 -16.00
C LEU A 26 -29.49 12.92 -17.47
N GLY A 27 -30.05 11.74 -17.75
CA GLY A 27 -30.21 11.22 -19.10
C GLY A 27 -28.87 10.96 -19.80
N MET A 28 -27.81 10.67 -19.04
CA MET A 28 -26.51 10.35 -19.61
C MET A 28 -26.57 9.04 -20.36
N GLU A 29 -25.93 9.03 -21.52
CA GLU A 29 -26.04 7.92 -22.44
C GLU A 29 -25.24 6.68 -22.00
N TYR A 30 -24.17 6.88 -21.21
CA TYR A 30 -23.28 5.80 -20.81
C TYR A 30 -22.91 5.80 -19.32
N PRO A 31 -23.85 5.41 -18.43
CA PRO A 31 -23.59 5.26 -16.99
C PRO A 31 -22.38 4.38 -16.66
N PHE A 32 -22.05 3.44 -17.54
CA PHE A 32 -20.88 2.57 -17.44
C PHE A 32 -19.56 3.34 -17.22
N TYR A 33 -19.32 4.42 -17.98
CA TYR A 33 -18.04 5.14 -17.90
C TYR A 33 -17.92 5.99 -16.63
N ALA A 34 -19.02 6.55 -16.15
CA ALA A 34 -19.05 7.22 -14.84
C ALA A 34 -18.79 6.21 -13.71
N ALA A 35 -19.46 5.05 -13.74
CA ALA A 35 -19.26 4.00 -12.74
C ALA A 35 -17.81 3.47 -12.73
N ILE A 36 -17.23 3.14 -13.89
CA ILE A 36 -15.84 2.64 -13.95
C ILE A 36 -14.82 3.72 -13.56
N ALA A 37 -15.15 5.00 -13.79
CA ALA A 37 -14.35 6.13 -13.28
C ALA A 37 -14.39 6.22 -11.76
N ALA A 38 -15.55 6.02 -11.15
CA ALA A 38 -15.64 5.98 -9.71
C ALA A 38 -14.87 4.79 -9.11
N VAL A 39 -15.03 3.58 -9.67
CA VAL A 39 -14.36 2.36 -9.19
C VAL A 39 -12.84 2.51 -9.19
N ILE A 40 -12.27 3.00 -10.29
CA ILE A 40 -10.82 3.12 -10.42
C ILE A 40 -10.27 4.23 -9.51
N SER A 41 -11.00 5.35 -9.41
CA SER A 41 -10.61 6.50 -8.58
C SER A 41 -10.81 6.24 -7.09
N MET A 42 -11.65 5.28 -6.70
CA MET A 42 -11.87 4.91 -5.30
C MET A 42 -10.69 4.13 -4.72
N LYS A 43 -9.85 4.83 -3.96
CA LYS A 43 -8.76 4.27 -3.15
C LYS A 43 -9.07 4.38 -1.66
N THR A 44 -8.22 3.74 -0.86
CA THR A 44 -8.35 3.70 0.60
C THR A 44 -8.26 5.09 1.23
N SER A 45 -7.43 5.99 0.68
CA SER A 45 -7.24 7.36 1.19
C SER A 45 -7.61 8.42 0.16
N MET A 46 -8.00 9.59 0.66
CA MET A 46 -8.45 10.70 -0.18
C MET A 46 -7.34 11.21 -1.10
N ALA A 47 -6.11 11.33 -0.60
CA ALA A 47 -4.97 11.78 -1.40
C ALA A 47 -4.68 10.84 -2.57
N ASN A 48 -4.73 9.53 -2.33
CA ASN A 48 -4.55 8.53 -3.38
C ASN A 48 -5.72 8.52 -4.37
N SER A 49 -6.96 8.66 -3.88
CA SER A 49 -8.14 8.77 -4.75
C SER A 49 -8.04 10.00 -5.66
N PHE A 50 -7.59 11.14 -5.14
CA PHE A 50 -7.37 12.35 -5.93
C PHE A 50 -6.24 12.18 -6.96
N LYS A 51 -5.10 11.60 -6.56
CA LYS A 51 -3.99 11.32 -7.48
C LYS A 51 -4.44 10.43 -8.63
N VAL A 52 -5.15 9.34 -8.34
CA VAL A 52 -5.63 8.39 -9.36
C VAL A 52 -6.73 9.01 -10.21
N GLY A 53 -7.64 9.80 -9.62
CA GLY A 53 -8.65 10.56 -10.36
C GLY A 53 -8.02 11.54 -11.35
N LYS A 54 -6.98 12.28 -10.92
CA LYS A 54 -6.22 13.18 -11.80
C LYS A 54 -5.56 12.43 -12.96
N ASN A 55 -4.85 11.34 -12.67
CA ASN A 55 -4.22 10.51 -13.71
C ASN A 55 -5.26 9.95 -14.69
N ARG A 56 -6.45 9.59 -14.19
CA ARG A 56 -7.56 9.14 -15.03
C ARG A 56 -8.07 10.25 -15.94
N MET A 57 -8.30 11.45 -15.42
CA MET A 57 -8.74 12.59 -16.23
C MET A 57 -7.72 12.93 -17.32
N MET A 58 -6.43 12.93 -17.00
CA MET A 58 -5.34 13.14 -17.95
C MET A 58 -5.30 12.04 -19.03
N GLY A 59 -5.44 10.78 -18.63
CA GLY A 59 -5.50 9.65 -19.56
C GLY A 59 -6.69 9.75 -20.50
N THR A 60 -7.89 10.03 -19.96
CA THR A 60 -9.09 10.24 -20.76
C THR A 60 -8.92 11.41 -21.73
N ALA A 61 -8.30 12.52 -21.33
CA ALA A 61 -8.05 13.65 -22.23
C ALA A 61 -7.14 13.28 -23.41
N VAL A 62 -6.02 12.61 -23.15
CA VAL A 62 -5.11 12.16 -24.22
C VAL A 62 -5.79 11.14 -25.11
N GLY A 63 -6.42 10.12 -24.53
CA GLY A 63 -7.14 9.07 -25.29
C GLY A 63 -8.31 9.62 -26.09
N ALA A 64 -9.03 10.60 -25.56
CA ALA A 64 -10.13 11.27 -26.26
C ALA A 64 -9.62 12.10 -27.45
N LEU A 65 -8.53 12.86 -27.24
CA LEU A 65 -7.94 13.65 -28.30
C LEU A 65 -7.37 12.78 -29.42
N THR A 66 -6.54 11.78 -29.08
CA THR A 66 -5.97 10.89 -30.10
C THR A 66 -7.04 10.03 -30.76
N GLY A 67 -8.04 9.56 -29.98
CA GLY A 67 -9.16 8.78 -30.50
C GLY A 67 -9.96 9.59 -31.52
N LEU A 68 -10.30 10.84 -31.19
CA LEU A 68 -10.97 11.77 -32.09
C LEU A 68 -10.19 11.96 -33.39
N LEU A 69 -8.89 12.28 -33.30
CA LEU A 69 -8.06 12.56 -34.49
C LEU A 69 -8.00 11.35 -35.45
N PHE A 70 -7.84 10.14 -34.92
CA PHE A 70 -7.74 8.94 -35.75
C PHE A 70 -9.11 8.44 -36.24
N ALA A 71 -10.16 8.58 -35.43
CA ALA A 71 -11.53 8.23 -35.83
C ALA A 71 -12.08 9.16 -36.92
N LEU A 72 -11.59 10.40 -37.02
CA LEU A 72 -11.91 11.30 -38.15
C LEU A 72 -11.30 10.83 -39.48
N ILE A 73 -10.21 10.04 -39.45
CA ILE A 73 -9.60 9.48 -40.66
C ILE A 73 -10.39 8.25 -41.09
N GLN A 74 -10.42 7.22 -40.24
CA GLN A 74 -11.18 6.00 -40.48
C GLN A 74 -11.41 5.25 -39.16
N PRO A 75 -12.61 5.31 -38.57
CA PRO A 75 -12.90 4.57 -37.35
C PRO A 75 -12.84 3.06 -37.62
N GLY A 76 -12.45 2.27 -36.62
CA GLY A 76 -12.35 0.81 -36.70
C GLY A 76 -11.18 0.26 -37.53
N ASN A 77 -10.40 1.09 -38.21
CA ASN A 77 -9.26 0.62 -39.00
C ASN A 77 -8.14 0.07 -38.09
N ALA A 78 -7.78 -1.21 -38.27
CA ALA A 78 -6.81 -1.89 -37.43
C ALA A 78 -5.39 -1.27 -37.48
N ILE A 79 -4.96 -0.79 -38.65
CA ILE A 79 -3.65 -0.14 -38.83
C ILE A 79 -3.63 1.19 -38.07
N LEU A 80 -4.70 1.98 -38.20
CA LEU A 80 -4.84 3.25 -37.48
C LEU A 80 -4.93 3.05 -35.97
N CYS A 81 -5.58 1.99 -35.50
CA CYS A 81 -5.56 1.62 -34.08
C CYS A 81 -4.13 1.36 -33.58
N GLY A 82 -3.34 0.59 -34.34
CA GLY A 82 -1.95 0.29 -33.99
C GLY A 82 -1.06 1.55 -33.96
N ILE A 83 -1.10 2.35 -35.02
CA ILE A 83 -0.31 3.59 -35.12
C ILE A 83 -0.75 4.59 -34.05
N GLY A 84 -2.07 4.78 -33.88
CA GLY A 84 -2.63 5.70 -32.89
C GLY A 84 -2.26 5.30 -31.45
N MET A 85 -2.21 4.00 -31.14
CA MET A 85 -1.74 3.52 -29.84
C MET A 85 -0.26 3.88 -29.60
N VAL A 86 0.61 3.72 -30.60
CA VAL A 86 2.03 4.12 -30.49
C VAL A 86 2.15 5.63 -30.26
N VAL A 87 1.42 6.44 -31.02
CA VAL A 87 1.40 7.91 -30.87
C VAL A 87 0.91 8.31 -29.48
N LEU A 88 -0.16 7.71 -29.00
CA LEU A 88 -0.71 7.95 -27.66
C LEU A 88 0.30 7.60 -26.56
N ILE A 89 0.95 6.44 -26.64
CA ILE A 89 1.96 6.01 -25.66
C ILE A 89 3.11 7.01 -25.66
N TYR A 90 3.56 7.43 -26.85
CA TYR A 90 4.61 8.43 -26.98
C TYR A 90 4.24 9.76 -26.32
N ILE A 91 3.02 10.28 -26.56
CA ILE A 91 2.51 11.50 -25.94
C ILE A 91 2.53 11.37 -24.41
N CYS A 92 1.99 10.28 -23.86
CA CYS A 92 1.99 10.04 -22.42
C CYS A 92 3.41 9.99 -21.84
N ASN A 93 4.36 9.37 -22.54
CA ASN A 93 5.76 9.28 -22.10
C ASN A 93 6.44 10.66 -22.09
N VAL A 94 6.25 11.46 -23.14
CA VAL A 94 6.80 12.83 -23.23
C VAL A 94 6.26 13.71 -22.09
N LEU A 95 4.97 13.58 -21.77
CA LEU A 95 4.34 14.30 -20.67
C LEU A 95 4.66 13.73 -19.28
N LYS A 96 5.40 12.61 -19.22
CA LYS A 96 5.70 11.84 -17.99
C LYS A 96 4.43 11.35 -17.27
N TRP A 97 3.39 11.02 -18.03
CA TRP A 97 2.09 10.51 -17.56
C TRP A 97 1.99 9.00 -17.73
N ASN A 98 3.03 8.27 -17.33
CA ASN A 98 3.13 6.81 -17.52
C ASN A 98 1.95 6.07 -16.84
N ASP A 99 1.51 6.53 -15.67
CA ASP A 99 0.35 5.99 -14.95
C ASP A 99 -0.98 6.14 -15.70
N SER A 100 -1.04 7.02 -16.72
CA SER A 100 -2.24 7.33 -17.48
C SER A 100 -2.34 6.56 -18.81
N VAL A 101 -1.25 5.92 -19.26
CA VAL A 101 -1.15 5.24 -20.57
C VAL A 101 -2.27 4.22 -20.75
N THR A 102 -2.49 3.34 -19.76
CA THR A 102 -3.52 2.31 -19.83
C THR A 102 -4.91 2.90 -19.98
N ILE A 103 -5.22 3.95 -19.23
CA ILE A 103 -6.52 4.61 -19.27
C ILE A 103 -6.70 5.33 -20.61
N ALA A 104 -5.67 6.01 -21.09
CA ALA A 104 -5.68 6.67 -22.38
C ALA A 104 -5.94 5.66 -23.50
N GLY A 105 -5.27 4.50 -23.49
CA GLY A 105 -5.47 3.44 -24.46
C GLY A 105 -6.90 2.87 -24.46
N ILE A 106 -7.51 2.68 -23.28
CA ILE A 106 -8.91 2.24 -23.17
C ILE A 106 -9.86 3.25 -23.83
N VAL A 107 -9.68 4.55 -23.55
CA VAL A 107 -10.54 5.61 -24.11
C VAL A 107 -10.33 5.76 -25.61
N PHE A 108 -9.07 5.71 -26.07
CA PHE A 108 -8.71 5.70 -27.49
C PHE A 108 -9.41 4.56 -28.23
N MET A 109 -9.31 3.33 -27.70
CA MET A 109 -9.98 2.18 -28.31
C MET A 109 -11.50 2.31 -28.25
N ALA A 110 -12.07 2.79 -27.14
CA ALA A 110 -13.51 3.01 -27.05
C ALA A 110 -14.02 3.95 -28.14
N ILE A 111 -13.27 5.01 -28.48
CA ILE A 111 -13.62 5.90 -29.59
C ILE A 111 -13.40 5.21 -30.93
N MET A 112 -12.27 4.53 -31.13
CA MET A 112 -11.98 3.90 -32.42
C MET A 112 -12.95 2.76 -32.78
N VAL A 113 -13.48 2.01 -31.79
CA VAL A 113 -14.26 0.79 -32.07
C VAL A 113 -15.68 0.75 -31.49
N ASN A 114 -16.03 1.57 -30.49
CA ASN A 114 -17.32 1.49 -29.76
C ASN A 114 -18.18 2.75 -29.91
N MET A 115 -18.10 3.44 -31.04
CA MET A 115 -18.89 4.65 -31.30
C MET A 115 -20.33 4.38 -31.76
N ASP A 116 -20.66 3.16 -32.18
CA ASP A 116 -22.01 2.78 -32.66
C ASP A 116 -22.64 3.78 -33.67
N GLY A 117 -21.81 4.31 -34.58
CA GLY A 117 -22.25 5.25 -35.63
C GLY A 117 -22.37 6.72 -35.19
N LYS A 118 -21.97 7.07 -33.97
CA LYS A 118 -22.02 8.45 -33.45
C LYS A 118 -20.95 9.35 -34.04
N ASN A 119 -21.09 10.65 -33.78
CA ASN A 119 -20.05 11.62 -34.10
C ASN A 119 -18.83 11.42 -33.15
N PRO A 120 -17.59 11.30 -33.69
CA PRO A 120 -16.41 11.09 -32.84
C PRO A 120 -16.18 12.22 -31.84
N PHE A 121 -16.55 13.46 -32.19
CA PHE A 121 -16.41 14.62 -31.32
C PHE A 121 -17.35 14.53 -30.12
N GLU A 122 -18.64 14.28 -30.34
CA GLU A 122 -19.64 14.16 -29.28
C GLU A 122 -19.28 13.01 -28.33
N TYR A 123 -18.90 11.85 -28.88
CA TYR A 123 -18.48 10.71 -28.08
C TYR A 123 -17.23 11.03 -27.24
N SER A 124 -16.24 11.70 -27.81
CA SER A 124 -15.02 12.10 -27.10
C SER A 124 -15.30 13.06 -25.94
N ILE A 125 -16.19 14.04 -26.15
CA ILE A 125 -16.60 14.98 -25.09
C ILE A 125 -17.39 14.25 -24.00
N SER A 126 -18.31 13.35 -24.36
CA SER A 126 -19.05 12.56 -23.36
C SER A 126 -18.10 11.75 -22.47
N ARG A 127 -17.02 11.17 -23.01
CA ARG A 127 -16.00 10.46 -22.21
C ARG A 127 -15.33 11.32 -21.16
N LEU A 128 -15.08 12.60 -21.46
CA LEU A 128 -14.53 13.54 -20.48
C LEU A 128 -15.53 13.86 -19.38
N ILE A 129 -16.79 14.12 -19.74
CA ILE A 129 -17.86 14.43 -18.79
C ILE A 129 -18.15 13.24 -17.89
N ASP A 130 -18.33 12.04 -18.45
CA ASP A 130 -18.55 10.80 -17.71
C ASP A 130 -17.43 10.55 -16.71
N THR A 131 -16.18 10.69 -17.16
CA THR A 131 -15.00 10.48 -16.33
C THR A 131 -14.96 11.49 -15.18
N PHE A 132 -15.18 12.77 -15.47
CA PHE A 132 -15.19 13.83 -14.48
C PHE A 132 -16.28 13.62 -13.42
N MET A 133 -17.48 13.24 -13.84
CA MET A 133 -18.59 12.95 -12.93
C MET A 133 -18.26 11.77 -12.01
N GLY A 134 -17.77 10.66 -12.58
CA GLY A 134 -17.41 9.48 -11.79
C GLY A 134 -16.29 9.76 -10.78
N ILE A 135 -15.28 10.53 -11.16
CA ILE A 135 -14.21 10.99 -10.25
C ILE A 135 -14.82 11.84 -9.12
N SER A 136 -15.66 12.81 -9.47
CA SER A 136 -16.27 13.73 -8.49
C SER A 136 -17.10 12.98 -7.46
N ILE A 137 -17.95 12.04 -7.89
CA ILE A 137 -18.75 11.21 -6.99
C ILE A 137 -17.85 10.33 -6.12
N ALA A 138 -16.82 9.69 -6.68
CA ALA A 138 -15.90 8.88 -5.89
C ALA A 138 -15.16 9.69 -4.81
N LEU A 139 -14.71 10.91 -5.14
CA LEU A 139 -14.06 11.80 -4.19
C LEU A 139 -15.02 12.25 -3.08
N THR A 140 -16.25 12.65 -3.43
CA THR A 140 -17.28 13.03 -2.46
C THR A 140 -17.62 11.89 -1.54
N VAL A 141 -17.87 10.69 -2.07
CA VAL A 141 -18.18 9.50 -1.26
C VAL A 141 -17.00 9.12 -0.37
N ASN A 142 -15.77 9.18 -0.88
CA ASN A 142 -14.60 8.85 -0.08
C ASN A 142 -14.37 9.83 1.06
N TYR A 143 -14.71 11.10 0.85
CA TYR A 143 -14.64 12.15 1.85
C TYR A 143 -15.76 12.03 2.91
N MET A 144 -17.00 11.77 2.49
CA MET A 144 -18.16 11.75 3.39
C MET A 144 -18.29 10.44 4.17
N LEU A 145 -18.04 9.29 3.55
CA LEU A 145 -18.12 8.00 4.23
C LEU A 145 -16.80 7.72 4.94
N PHE A 146 -16.82 7.68 6.28
CA PHE A 146 -15.78 7.20 7.21
C PHE A 146 -14.33 7.30 6.68
N PRO A 147 -13.58 8.38 6.99
CA PRO A 147 -12.17 8.47 6.63
C PRO A 147 -11.40 7.24 7.14
N TYR A 148 -10.43 6.77 6.36
CA TYR A 148 -9.69 5.55 6.73
C TYR A 148 -8.96 5.79 8.05
N ASN A 149 -9.18 4.90 9.02
CA ASN A 149 -8.54 4.99 10.33
C ASN A 149 -7.07 4.55 10.24
N TYR A 150 -6.23 5.44 9.73
CA TYR A 150 -4.78 5.24 9.68
C TYR A 150 -4.22 4.99 11.07
N TYR A 151 -4.61 5.81 12.05
CA TYR A 151 -4.16 5.70 13.43
C TYR A 151 -4.36 4.29 13.99
N GLY A 152 -5.60 3.79 13.99
CA GLY A 152 -5.91 2.45 14.49
C GLY A 152 -5.18 1.34 13.72
N SER A 153 -5.02 1.48 12.40
CA SER A 153 -4.26 0.50 11.61
C SER A 153 -2.76 0.51 11.93
N ILE A 154 -2.16 1.68 12.17
CA ILE A 154 -0.74 1.84 12.48
C ILE A 154 -0.46 1.28 13.86
N ILE A 155 -1.24 1.68 14.88
CA ILE A 155 -1.07 1.20 16.26
C ILE A 155 -1.24 -0.32 16.33
N LYS A 156 -2.24 -0.88 15.65
CA LYS A 156 -2.42 -2.33 15.60
C LYS A 156 -1.21 -3.03 14.98
N ARG A 157 -0.70 -2.54 13.85
CA ARG A 157 0.43 -3.15 13.13
C ARG A 157 1.74 -2.99 13.91
N HIS A 158 1.97 -1.84 14.54
CA HIS A 158 3.08 -1.63 15.47
C HIS A 158 3.05 -2.68 16.58
N GLY A 159 1.91 -2.86 17.26
CA GLY A 159 1.78 -3.88 18.31
C GLY A 159 1.96 -5.33 17.80
N GLU A 160 1.48 -5.66 16.60
CA GLU A 160 1.72 -6.96 15.96
C GLU A 160 3.22 -7.17 15.65
N LEU A 161 3.90 -6.13 15.19
CA LEU A 161 5.32 -6.16 14.85
C LEU A 161 6.19 -6.28 16.11
N SER A 162 5.91 -5.53 17.18
CA SER A 162 6.59 -5.66 18.47
C SER A 162 6.47 -7.08 19.03
N LYS A 163 5.28 -7.69 18.96
CA LYS A 163 5.08 -9.09 19.37
C LYS A 163 5.89 -10.06 18.50
N LYS A 164 5.96 -9.84 17.18
CA LYS A 164 6.76 -10.66 16.27
C LYS A 164 8.25 -10.56 16.62
N MET A 165 8.75 -9.36 16.95
CA MET A 165 10.13 -9.13 17.41
C MET A 165 10.46 -9.93 18.67
N ILE A 166 9.59 -9.87 19.68
CA ILE A 166 9.73 -10.63 20.92
C ILE A 166 9.78 -12.15 20.64
N SER A 167 8.89 -12.64 19.77
CA SER A 167 8.88 -14.05 19.37
C SER A 167 10.19 -14.48 18.72
N MET A 168 10.70 -13.70 17.75
CA MET A 168 11.95 -14.04 17.06
C MET A 168 13.16 -13.95 17.99
N ALA A 169 13.21 -12.96 18.88
CA ALA A 169 14.25 -12.87 19.91
C ALA A 169 14.26 -14.15 20.78
N SER A 170 13.09 -14.65 21.15
CA SER A 170 12.96 -15.93 21.87
C SER A 170 13.39 -17.12 21.02
N ASP A 171 12.98 -17.17 19.76
CA ASP A 171 13.27 -18.28 18.85
C ASP A 171 14.76 -18.38 18.49
N THR A 172 15.51 -17.27 18.51
CA THR A 172 16.98 -17.29 18.34
C THR A 172 17.69 -18.19 19.35
N THR A 173 17.09 -18.41 20.52
CA THR A 173 17.66 -19.26 21.58
C THR A 173 17.38 -20.73 21.38
N ARG A 174 16.37 -21.08 20.58
CA ARG A 174 15.85 -22.45 20.56
C ARG A 174 16.62 -23.34 19.60
N PHE A 175 16.91 -22.91 18.39
CA PHE A 175 17.78 -23.61 17.43
C PHE A 175 18.16 -22.59 16.34
N GLY A 176 19.21 -22.86 15.56
CA GLY A 176 19.54 -22.15 14.30
C GLY A 176 18.47 -22.32 13.22
N GLY A 177 17.21 -22.09 13.58
CA GLY A 177 16.04 -22.17 12.73
C GLY A 177 16.05 -21.01 11.75
N HIS A 178 15.49 -21.29 10.58
CA HIS A 178 15.36 -20.34 9.50
C HIS A 178 14.51 -19.13 9.94
N MET A 179 15.15 -18.04 10.35
CA MET A 179 14.45 -16.78 10.66
C MET A 179 13.90 -16.19 9.37
N ASP A 180 12.59 -15.89 9.35
CA ASP A 180 11.94 -15.15 8.27
C ASP A 180 12.26 -13.64 8.36
N LEU A 181 13.51 -13.29 8.08
CA LEU A 181 13.99 -11.90 8.08
C LEU A 181 13.40 -11.09 6.92
N ASP A 182 13.15 -11.73 5.79
CA ASP A 182 12.54 -11.08 4.63
C ASP A 182 11.08 -10.69 4.90
N GLY A 183 10.31 -11.57 5.54
CA GLY A 183 8.96 -11.26 5.99
C GLY A 183 8.95 -10.17 7.06
N LEU A 184 9.92 -10.16 7.98
CA LEU A 184 10.06 -9.08 8.96
C LEU A 184 10.35 -7.73 8.28
N ARG A 185 11.33 -7.66 7.37
CA ARG A 185 11.67 -6.45 6.63
C ARG A 185 10.49 -5.91 5.82
N LYS A 186 9.70 -6.80 5.20
CA LYS A 186 8.46 -6.43 4.48
C LYS A 186 7.43 -5.80 5.40
N GLU A 187 7.23 -6.35 6.60
CA GLU A 187 6.28 -5.81 7.57
C GLU A 187 6.73 -4.44 8.12
N ILE A 188 8.04 -4.26 8.40
CA ILE A 188 8.63 -2.96 8.78
C ILE A 188 8.41 -1.92 7.69
N SER A 189 8.77 -2.23 6.44
CA SER A 189 8.60 -1.33 5.29
C SER A 189 7.13 -0.96 5.07
N LYS A 190 6.21 -1.91 5.31
CA LYS A 190 4.78 -1.66 5.23
C LYS A 190 4.29 -0.73 6.33
N LEU A 191 4.74 -0.90 7.58
CA LEU A 191 4.43 0.05 8.67
C LEU A 191 4.96 1.45 8.34
N GLU A 192 6.20 1.56 7.87
CA GLU A 192 6.81 2.82 7.42
C GLU A 192 5.97 3.51 6.35
N SER A 193 5.52 2.76 5.33
CA SER A 193 4.65 3.31 4.29
C SER A 193 3.29 3.80 4.82
N GLN A 194 2.75 3.19 5.88
CA GLN A 194 1.50 3.62 6.51
C GLN A 194 1.71 4.90 7.33
N VAL A 195 2.81 5.01 8.07
CA VAL A 195 3.21 6.22 8.79
C VAL A 195 3.42 7.40 7.82
N ASP A 196 4.09 7.16 6.69
CA ASP A 196 4.26 8.16 5.64
C ASP A 196 2.94 8.57 5.00
N ALA A 197 2.01 7.63 4.82
CA ALA A 197 0.69 7.93 4.29
C ALA A 197 -0.15 8.75 5.28
N PHE A 198 -0.06 8.48 6.58
CA PHE A 198 -0.72 9.29 7.62
C PHE A 198 -0.23 10.74 7.61
N SER A 199 1.07 10.96 7.43
CA SER A 199 1.64 12.33 7.36
C SER A 199 1.07 13.20 6.23
N LYS A 200 0.44 12.57 5.23
CA LYS A 200 -0.19 13.23 4.08
C LYS A 200 -1.70 13.44 4.25
N GLU A 201 -2.27 13.09 5.41
CA GLU A 201 -3.68 13.28 5.70
C GLU A 201 -4.02 14.72 6.08
N ARG A 202 -5.24 15.16 5.71
CA ARG A 202 -5.65 16.55 5.85
C ARG A 202 -6.16 16.94 7.25
N ARG A 203 -6.49 15.99 8.13
CA ARG A 203 -7.11 16.27 9.46
C ARG A 203 -6.77 15.23 10.54
N PRO A 204 -5.50 15.00 10.91
CA PRO A 204 -5.17 14.19 12.08
C PRO A 204 -5.49 14.94 13.38
N GLN A 205 -5.90 14.22 14.43
CA GLN A 205 -6.03 14.79 15.77
C GLN A 205 -4.66 14.92 16.44
N LYS A 206 -4.47 15.92 17.31
CA LYS A 206 -3.16 16.18 17.96
C LYS A 206 -2.56 14.94 18.65
N HIS A 207 -3.39 14.19 19.38
CA HIS A 207 -2.96 12.96 20.07
C HIS A 207 -2.52 11.85 19.09
N GLU A 208 -3.11 11.79 17.90
CA GLU A 208 -2.73 10.82 16.86
C GLU A 208 -1.37 11.17 16.26
N ILE A 209 -1.08 12.46 16.09
CA ILE A 209 0.21 12.96 15.61
C ILE A 209 1.31 12.58 16.61
N GLU A 210 1.16 12.94 17.88
CA GLU A 210 2.14 12.65 18.92
C GLU A 210 2.46 11.15 19.01
N LYS A 211 1.43 10.29 18.96
CA LYS A 211 1.65 8.84 19.03
C LYS A 211 2.24 8.28 17.74
N ILE A 212 1.91 8.81 16.57
CA ILE A 212 2.50 8.35 15.30
C ILE A 212 3.94 8.83 15.15
N ASP A 213 4.31 9.98 15.71
CA ASP A 213 5.71 10.40 15.79
C ASP A 213 6.54 9.49 16.70
N SER A 214 5.95 9.01 17.80
CA SER A 214 6.53 7.92 18.62
C SER A 214 6.70 6.63 17.78
N VAL A 215 5.67 6.18 17.06
CA VAL A 215 5.79 5.00 16.17
C VAL A 215 6.84 5.21 15.07
N ARG A 216 7.01 6.44 14.58
CA ARG A 216 8.04 6.78 13.59
C ARG A 216 9.44 6.65 14.18
N ALA A 217 9.65 7.04 15.43
CA ALA A 217 10.92 6.80 16.13
C ALA A 217 11.19 5.29 16.25
N ASP A 218 10.17 4.51 16.62
CA ASP A 218 10.27 3.05 16.79
C ASP A 218 10.65 2.30 15.50
N LEU A 219 10.37 2.86 14.31
CA LEU A 219 10.82 2.26 13.04
C LEU A 219 12.33 2.12 12.96
N SER A 220 13.09 3.03 13.56
CA SER A 220 14.55 2.94 13.63
C SER A 220 14.98 1.77 14.51
N ILE A 221 14.32 1.58 15.65
CA ILE A 221 14.54 0.47 16.60
C ILE A 221 14.22 -0.87 15.94
N PHE A 222 13.12 -0.98 15.20
CA PHE A 222 12.78 -2.19 14.44
C PHE A 222 13.84 -2.55 13.40
N LYS A 223 14.37 -1.55 12.68
CA LYS A 223 15.43 -1.74 11.67
C LYS A 223 16.75 -2.17 12.30
N GLU A 224 17.11 -1.57 13.43
CA GLU A 224 18.30 -1.94 14.20
C GLU A 224 18.22 -3.39 14.67
N ALA A 225 17.15 -3.77 15.35
CA ALA A 225 16.99 -5.12 15.84
C ALA A 225 16.89 -6.16 14.71
N CYS A 226 16.30 -5.82 13.56
CA CYS A 226 16.35 -6.67 12.36
C CYS A 226 17.78 -6.90 11.86
N THR A 227 18.66 -5.90 11.97
CA THR A 227 20.08 -6.01 11.61
C THR A 227 20.82 -6.96 12.56
N HIS A 228 20.58 -6.86 13.86
CA HIS A 228 21.18 -7.78 14.83
C HIS A 228 20.63 -9.22 14.70
N LEU A 229 19.33 -9.40 14.44
CA LEU A 229 18.76 -10.71 14.12
C LEU A 229 19.37 -11.32 12.85
N ALA A 230 19.63 -10.50 11.82
CA ALA A 230 20.31 -10.96 10.61
C ALA A 230 21.74 -11.41 10.89
N ALA A 231 22.48 -10.68 11.74
CA ALA A 231 23.81 -11.10 12.17
C ALA A 231 23.76 -12.44 12.91
N ILE A 232 22.83 -12.62 13.86
CA ILE A 232 22.62 -13.89 14.58
C ILE A 232 22.33 -15.05 13.63
N ALA A 233 21.49 -14.82 12.61
CA ALA A 233 21.14 -15.85 11.62
C ALA A 233 22.33 -16.37 10.81
N CYS A 234 23.41 -15.58 10.71
CA CYS A 234 24.64 -15.96 10.00
C CYS A 234 25.65 -16.71 10.88
N ILE A 235 25.43 -16.79 12.20
CA ILE A 235 26.36 -17.45 13.11
C ILE A 235 26.13 -18.97 13.06
N PRO A 236 27.13 -19.78 12.67
CA PRO A 236 26.99 -21.23 12.60
C PRO A 236 27.06 -21.88 13.99
N GLY A 237 26.33 -22.98 14.19
CA GLY A 237 26.50 -23.88 15.34
C GLY A 237 25.43 -23.76 16.44
N LYS A 238 25.61 -24.54 17.52
CA LYS A 238 24.78 -24.45 18.72
C LYS A 238 25.35 -23.35 19.62
N LEU A 239 24.58 -22.29 19.83
CA LEU A 239 25.03 -21.09 20.53
C LEU A 239 24.47 -21.07 21.95
N ASN A 240 25.32 -20.75 22.93
CA ASN A 240 24.94 -20.68 24.34
C ASN A 240 24.57 -19.24 24.71
N ILE A 241 23.44 -19.07 25.38
CA ILE A 241 23.02 -17.77 25.91
C ILE A 241 23.75 -17.47 27.23
N SER A 242 24.20 -16.23 27.39
CA SER A 242 24.78 -15.73 28.63
C SER A 242 23.72 -15.63 29.73
N GLU A 243 24.13 -15.78 30.99
CA GLU A 243 23.21 -15.69 32.13
C GLU A 243 22.46 -14.35 32.17
N SER A 244 23.13 -13.26 31.78
CA SER A 244 22.54 -11.91 31.69
C SER A 244 21.43 -11.86 30.65
N ASN A 245 21.69 -12.31 29.42
CA ASN A 245 20.69 -12.31 28.34
C ASN A 245 19.54 -13.27 28.64
N ALA A 246 19.81 -14.40 29.28
CA ALA A 246 18.77 -15.34 29.71
C ALA A 246 17.78 -14.67 30.68
N LYS A 247 18.28 -14.00 31.73
CA LYS A 247 17.42 -13.27 32.69
C LYS A 247 16.59 -12.17 32.03
N ARG A 248 17.19 -11.41 31.10
CA ARG A 248 16.48 -10.37 30.34
C ARG A 248 15.35 -10.96 29.49
N LEU A 249 15.63 -12.04 28.75
CA LEU A 249 14.65 -12.71 27.92
C LEU A 249 13.49 -13.30 28.74
N GLU A 250 13.77 -13.89 29.91
CA GLU A 250 12.74 -14.35 30.85
C GLU A 250 11.81 -13.21 31.30
N GLY A 251 12.39 -12.04 31.60
CA GLY A 251 11.64 -10.85 32.01
C GLY A 251 10.73 -10.29 30.91
N ILE A 252 11.19 -10.29 29.66
CA ILE A 252 10.43 -9.77 28.51
C ILE A 252 9.31 -10.73 28.09
N CYS A 253 9.60 -12.02 28.05
CA CYS A 253 8.73 -13.02 27.42
C CYS A 253 7.80 -13.73 28.41
N GLY A 254 7.94 -13.47 29.72
CA GLY A 254 7.30 -14.26 30.78
C GLY A 254 7.73 -15.73 30.74
N PHE A 255 8.86 -16.01 30.10
CA PHE A 255 9.31 -17.36 29.77
C PHE A 255 9.88 -18.01 31.03
N LYS A 256 9.07 -18.79 31.76
CA LYS A 256 9.60 -19.67 32.80
C LYS A 256 10.27 -20.86 32.13
N GLY A 257 11.60 -20.87 32.15
CA GLY A 257 12.38 -22.07 31.88
C GLY A 257 12.31 -22.56 30.43
N ALA A 258 12.97 -21.86 29.52
CA ALA A 258 13.65 -22.62 28.48
C ALA A 258 14.76 -23.38 29.20
N HIS A 259 14.70 -24.71 29.21
CA HIS A 259 15.80 -25.57 29.64
C HIS A 259 17.10 -25.00 29.07
N LEU A 260 17.90 -24.36 29.92
CA LEU A 260 19.29 -23.95 29.66
C LEU A 260 20.13 -25.23 29.60
N GLU A 261 19.78 -26.16 28.69
CA GLU A 261 20.54 -27.35 28.39
C GLU A 261 21.68 -26.99 27.44
N ASN A 262 22.59 -26.15 27.93
CA ASN A 262 24.02 -26.28 27.68
C ASN A 262 24.77 -25.19 28.45
N LYS A 263 25.30 -25.57 29.61
CA LYS A 263 26.41 -24.87 30.26
C LYS A 263 27.72 -25.18 29.53
N GLY A 264 27.78 -24.93 28.21
CA GLY A 264 29.03 -24.86 27.47
C GLY A 264 29.61 -23.46 27.61
N SER A 265 30.94 -23.33 27.66
CA SER A 265 31.61 -22.03 27.84
C SER A 265 31.13 -21.04 26.77
N ALA A 266 30.54 -19.92 27.18
CA ALA A 266 30.17 -18.79 26.30
C ALA A 266 31.39 -18.02 25.75
N ASN A 267 32.60 -18.57 25.91
CA ASN A 267 33.88 -17.94 25.59
C ASN A 267 34.47 -18.37 24.22
N ASP A 268 33.74 -19.11 23.40
CA ASP A 268 34.12 -19.22 21.99
C ASP A 268 33.73 -17.93 21.24
N GLU A 269 34.47 -17.59 20.18
CA GLU A 269 34.27 -16.33 19.45
C GLU A 269 32.83 -16.19 18.93
N ALA A 270 32.22 -17.30 18.49
CA ALA A 270 30.85 -17.35 18.02
C ALA A 270 29.83 -17.04 19.13
N GLY A 271 30.03 -17.56 20.35
CA GLY A 271 29.19 -17.30 21.52
C GLY A 271 29.28 -15.85 22.00
N ILE A 272 30.45 -15.23 21.95
CA ILE A 272 30.63 -13.80 22.28
C ILE A 272 29.85 -12.93 21.29
N VAL A 273 30.04 -13.15 19.99
CA VAL A 273 29.35 -12.40 18.93
C VAL A 273 27.84 -12.61 19.02
N PHE A 274 27.38 -13.85 19.21
CA PHE A 274 25.96 -14.16 19.42
C PHE A 274 25.36 -13.39 20.59
N ASN A 275 26.01 -13.42 21.76
CA ASN A 275 25.49 -12.75 22.95
C ASN A 275 25.50 -11.24 22.84
N TYR A 276 26.46 -10.65 22.13
CA TYR A 276 26.46 -9.24 21.81
C TYR A 276 25.24 -8.86 20.97
N HIS A 277 25.02 -9.54 19.83
CA HIS A 277 23.88 -9.23 18.97
C HIS A 277 22.54 -9.52 19.65
N LEU A 278 22.43 -10.61 20.42
CA LEU A 278 21.22 -10.91 21.19
C LEU A 278 20.96 -9.83 22.24
N GLY A 279 21.99 -9.37 22.94
CA GLY A 279 21.87 -8.26 23.90
C GLY A 279 21.31 -7.00 23.24
N ARG A 280 21.79 -6.66 22.03
CA ARG A 280 21.28 -5.52 21.25
C ARG A 280 19.82 -5.71 20.80
N VAL A 281 19.43 -6.92 20.39
CA VAL A 281 18.02 -7.22 20.09
C VAL A 281 17.14 -7.02 21.33
N LEU A 282 17.61 -7.47 22.49
CA LEU A 282 16.88 -7.30 23.76
C LEU A 282 16.78 -5.83 24.17
N ASP A 283 17.84 -5.02 23.99
CA ASP A 283 17.80 -3.57 24.22
C ASP A 283 16.66 -2.93 23.41
N CYS A 284 16.60 -3.23 22.11
CA CYS A 284 15.55 -2.73 21.23
C CYS A 284 14.15 -3.19 21.64
N VAL A 285 14.00 -4.45 22.05
CA VAL A 285 12.70 -4.99 22.48
C VAL A 285 12.23 -4.36 23.78
N GLU A 286 13.12 -4.15 24.74
CA GLU A 286 12.81 -3.45 25.99
C GLU A 286 12.37 -2.01 25.69
N GLU A 287 13.10 -1.31 24.83
CA GLU A 287 12.74 0.05 24.41
C GLU A 287 11.32 0.11 23.81
N LEU A 288 10.97 -0.84 22.91
CA LEU A 288 9.63 -0.92 22.29
C LEU A 288 8.49 -1.28 23.26
N VAL A 289 8.80 -1.92 24.39
CA VAL A 289 7.80 -2.35 25.39
C VAL A 289 7.58 -1.28 26.45
N PHE A 290 8.61 -0.51 26.77
CA PHE A 290 8.59 0.50 27.84
C PHE A 290 8.46 1.96 27.34
N SER A 291 8.31 2.19 26.03
CA SER A 291 8.01 3.47 25.36
C SER A 291 6.51 3.78 25.19
#